data_AF-A0AAD2FSC4-F1
#
_entry.id   AF-A0AAD2FSC4-F1
#
_cell.length_a   1.000
_cell.length_b   1.000
_cell.length_c   1.000
_cell.angle_alpha   90.00
_cell.angle_beta   90.00
_cell.angle_gamma   90.00
#
_symmetry.space_group_name_H-M   'P 1'
#
loop_
_entity.id
_entity.type
_entity.pdbx_description
1 polymer ?
#
loop_
_entity_poly.entity_id
_entity_poly.type
_entity_poly.pdbx_seq_one_letter_code
_entity_poly.pdbx_strand_id
1 'polypeptide(L)'
;MSTEGELQAQRRDQTREQRPTLSRGGSVSSQSFHASLGLGSNSPTQPSTTRHCPPGHCPESLEHILVEVLDLPPDGILAQALKHAKTTCFVDLMAMTDVAIDSLVYPSSQTPNDEGNFQDDQLALVPLSICSLIKVIQGYVYYRKHVHNDPVNPDNCMDIDYGSVLGYRASGEFLTFGNRTIPQPIIQKPSRRTPADEFDRSIRREPSSSPTFSNDKQWENYNRNLAAICCTYGLQNVLNHKYRPQTVDEKDLFDRQQAFMYQVFTTTLLTNKGKQFVHEHQATFDAQKIYNQLAKAYTKRS
;
A
#
# COMPACT_ATOMS: atom_id res chain seq x y z
N MET A 1 -35.46 47.31 -0.55
CA MET A 1 -34.18 48.07 -0.58
C MET A 1 -33.09 47.01 -0.43
N SER A 2 -32.72 46.25 -1.48
CA SER A 2 -31.98 46.64 -2.71
C SER A 2 -30.60 47.18 -2.32
N THR A 3 -29.45 46.63 -2.72
CA THR A 3 -29.01 45.89 -3.94
C THR A 3 -27.90 44.89 -3.55
N GLU A 4 -27.78 43.65 -4.08
CA GLU A 4 -27.21 43.24 -5.40
C GLU A 4 -25.92 43.99 -5.75
N GLY A 5 -24.82 43.42 -6.27
CA GLY A 5 -24.46 42.17 -6.92
C GLY A 5 -23.05 42.40 -7.51
N GLU A 6 -22.49 41.46 -8.29
CA GLU A 6 -21.22 41.58 -9.07
C GLU A 6 -19.91 41.40 -8.26
N LEU A 7 -18.97 40.49 -8.56
CA LEU A 7 -18.62 39.79 -9.78
C LEU A 7 -18.04 38.39 -9.48
N GLN A 8 -18.66 37.36 -10.06
CA GLN A 8 -17.94 36.23 -10.64
C GLN A 8 -18.06 36.34 -12.17
N ALA A 9 -17.06 35.81 -12.87
CA ALA A 9 -17.00 35.53 -14.30
C ALA A 9 -16.49 36.66 -15.22
N GLN A 10 -15.21 36.57 -15.62
CA GLN A 10 -14.91 36.52 -17.06
C GLN A 10 -13.46 36.06 -17.36
N ARG A 11 -13.36 35.08 -18.29
CA ARG A 11 -12.23 34.76 -19.21
C ARG A 11 -10.98 34.11 -18.59
N ARG A 12 -10.56 32.86 -18.87
CA ARG A 12 -10.64 32.01 -20.08
C ARG A 12 -10.47 32.78 -21.39
N ASP A 13 -9.22 33.03 -21.78
CA ASP A 13 -8.64 32.69 -23.10
C ASP A 13 -7.20 33.24 -23.23
N GLN A 14 -6.42 32.68 -24.17
CA GLN A 14 -5.02 32.95 -24.56
C GLN A 14 -4.00 31.99 -23.92
N THR A 15 -3.57 30.87 -24.52
CA THR A 15 -3.09 30.56 -25.90
C THR A 15 -1.66 31.06 -26.16
N ARG A 16 -0.71 30.12 -25.96
CA ARG A 16 0.29 29.63 -26.95
C ARG A 16 1.52 30.50 -27.28
N GLU A 17 2.62 29.76 -27.48
CA GLU A 17 3.92 30.12 -28.11
C GLU A 17 4.91 30.82 -27.17
N GLN A 18 6.19 30.44 -27.07
CA GLN A 18 7.12 30.21 -28.18
C GLN A 18 8.24 29.21 -27.83
N ARG A 19 8.66 28.50 -28.89
CA ARG A 19 9.77 27.55 -29.00
C ARG A 19 10.88 28.25 -29.82
N PRO A 20 12.18 28.16 -29.49
CA PRO A 20 13.22 28.70 -30.38
C PRO A 20 13.53 27.73 -31.52
N THR A 21 13.57 28.29 -32.71
CA THR A 21 13.77 27.65 -34.02
C THR A 21 15.24 27.39 -34.34
N LEU A 22 15.49 26.26 -35.01
CA LEU A 22 16.70 25.98 -35.78
C LEU A 22 16.95 27.07 -36.83
N SER A 23 18.22 27.45 -37.02
CA SER A 23 18.71 28.05 -38.26
C SER A 23 19.81 27.18 -38.84
N ARG A 24 19.63 26.80 -40.11
CA ARG A 24 20.53 26.00 -40.95
C ARG A 24 20.79 26.82 -42.22
N GLY A 25 22.05 26.93 -42.60
CA GLY A 25 22.56 27.44 -43.87
C GLY A 25 24.01 27.88 -43.64
N GLY A 26 25.06 27.29 -44.20
CA GLY A 26 25.21 26.58 -45.46
C GLY A 26 25.92 27.51 -46.45
N SER A 27 27.23 27.32 -46.68
CA SER A 27 27.80 27.17 -48.03
C SER A 27 29.32 26.97 -47.99
N VAL A 28 29.76 26.22 -49.00
CA VAL A 28 31.05 25.62 -49.31
C VAL A 28 31.99 26.62 -50.00
N SER A 29 33.31 26.46 -49.81
CA SER A 29 34.39 26.53 -50.83
C SER A 29 35.73 26.33 -50.11
N SER A 30 36.34 25.15 -50.18
CA SER A 30 37.31 24.74 -51.21
C SER A 30 38.64 25.50 -51.12
N GLN A 31 39.66 24.85 -50.55
CA GLN A 31 41.00 24.78 -51.14
C GLN A 31 41.90 23.83 -50.33
N SER A 32 42.37 22.79 -51.00
CA SER A 32 43.38 21.84 -50.56
C SER A 32 44.75 22.27 -51.09
N PHE A 33 45.76 22.36 -50.22
CA PHE A 33 47.16 22.34 -50.62
C PHE A 33 47.98 21.44 -49.69
N HIS A 34 48.45 20.35 -50.30
CA HIS A 34 49.74 19.66 -50.20
C HIS A 34 50.43 19.43 -48.85
N ALA A 35 50.81 18.16 -48.68
CA ALA A 35 51.56 17.57 -47.59
C ALA A 35 52.99 18.10 -47.43
N SER A 36 53.49 18.05 -46.20
CA SER A 36 54.92 17.89 -45.92
C SER A 36 55.11 17.03 -44.67
N LEU A 37 55.86 15.95 -44.87
CA LEU A 37 56.30 14.97 -43.88
C LEU A 37 57.26 15.65 -42.89
N GLY A 38 56.92 15.57 -41.60
CA GLY A 38 57.81 15.89 -40.49
C GLY A 38 57.79 14.76 -39.48
N LEU A 39 58.83 13.93 -39.52
CA LEU A 39 59.17 12.96 -38.48
C LEU A 39 59.42 13.73 -37.17
N GLY A 40 58.59 13.46 -36.16
CA GLY A 40 58.76 14.00 -34.82
C GLY A 40 58.10 13.04 -33.83
N SER A 41 58.90 12.16 -33.26
CA SER A 41 58.52 11.28 -32.15
C SER A 41 58.05 12.13 -30.96
N ASN A 42 56.80 11.95 -30.54
CA ASN A 42 56.37 12.17 -29.17
C ASN A 42 55.13 11.32 -28.92
N SER A 43 55.37 10.07 -28.52
CA SER A 43 54.37 9.24 -27.89
C SER A 43 53.91 9.94 -26.59
N PRO A 44 52.64 10.30 -26.42
CA PRO A 44 52.16 10.63 -25.09
C PRO A 44 52.16 9.34 -24.29
N THR A 45 52.99 9.28 -23.26
CA THR A 45 53.00 8.23 -22.25
C THR A 45 51.57 8.11 -21.70
N GLN A 46 50.84 7.07 -22.10
CA GLN A 46 49.59 6.72 -21.42
C GLN A 46 49.95 6.44 -19.96
N PRO A 47 49.32 7.10 -18.98
CA PRO A 47 49.44 6.66 -17.60
C PRO A 47 48.86 5.25 -17.54
N SER A 48 49.70 4.30 -17.12
CA SER A 48 49.29 2.96 -16.74
C SER A 48 48.17 3.08 -15.72
N THR A 49 46.93 2.89 -16.15
CA THR A 49 45.78 2.76 -15.26
C THR A 49 45.99 1.48 -14.47
N THR A 50 46.55 1.61 -13.26
CA THR A 50 46.45 0.58 -12.23
C THR A 50 44.97 0.24 -12.11
N ARG A 51 44.60 -1.00 -12.46
CA ARG A 51 43.22 -1.48 -12.25
C ARG A 51 42.97 -1.41 -10.75
N HIS A 52 42.21 -0.42 -10.32
CA HIS A 52 41.75 -0.32 -8.94
C HIS A 52 40.82 -1.52 -8.70
N CYS A 53 41.25 -2.47 -7.86
CA CYS A 53 40.38 -3.53 -7.40
C CYS A 53 39.55 -2.93 -6.25
N PRO A 54 38.21 -2.84 -6.38
CA PRO A 54 37.37 -2.32 -5.31
C PRO A 54 37.56 -3.13 -4.02
N PRO A 55 37.57 -2.49 -2.84
CA PRO A 55 37.73 -3.16 -1.55
C PRO A 55 36.76 -4.34 -1.34
N GLY A 56 35.54 -4.28 -1.87
CA GLY A 56 34.53 -5.33 -1.74
C GLY A 56 34.87 -6.66 -2.41
N HIS A 57 35.92 -6.72 -3.23
CA HIS A 57 36.48 -7.95 -3.77
C HIS A 57 37.63 -8.53 -2.94
N CYS A 58 38.06 -7.84 -1.89
CA CYS A 58 39.18 -8.24 -1.07
C CYS A 58 38.69 -8.92 0.23
N PRO A 59 39.46 -9.86 0.81
CA PRO A 59 39.07 -10.56 2.03
C PRO A 59 38.80 -9.67 3.24
N GLU A 60 39.49 -8.54 3.32
CA GLU A 60 39.35 -7.53 4.36
C GLU A 60 37.92 -6.98 4.44
N SER A 61 37.20 -6.96 3.30
CA SER A 61 35.79 -6.56 3.30
C SER A 61 34.88 -7.54 4.01
N LEU A 62 35.18 -8.84 3.98
CA LEU A 62 34.41 -9.83 4.72
C LEU A 62 34.73 -9.75 6.21
N GLU A 63 36.00 -9.57 6.56
CA GLU A 63 36.44 -9.38 7.95
C GLU A 63 35.79 -8.16 8.59
N HIS A 64 35.80 -7.00 7.89
CA HIS A 64 35.11 -5.78 8.31
C HIS A 64 33.64 -6.05 8.66
N ILE A 65 32.93 -6.74 7.78
CA ILE A 65 31.50 -7.04 7.98
C ILE A 65 31.28 -7.95 9.19
N LEU A 66 32.08 -9.00 9.35
CA LEU A 66 31.88 -9.97 10.42
C LEU A 66 32.28 -9.40 11.78
N VAL A 67 33.46 -8.78 11.86
CA VAL A 67 34.06 -8.36 13.12
C VAL A 67 33.60 -6.96 13.51
N GLU A 68 33.74 -5.98 12.62
CA GLU A 68 33.46 -4.58 12.96
C GLU A 68 31.96 -4.25 12.90
N VAL A 69 31.25 -4.78 11.89
CA VAL A 69 29.84 -4.43 11.66
C VAL A 69 28.87 -5.34 12.41
N LEU A 70 29.13 -6.65 12.45
CA LEU A 70 28.26 -7.62 13.13
C LEU A 70 28.71 -7.97 14.55
N ASP A 71 29.87 -7.48 14.99
CA ASP A 71 30.45 -7.75 16.32
C ASP A 71 30.58 -9.27 16.60
N LEU A 72 31.05 -10.01 15.60
CA LEU A 72 31.29 -11.45 15.69
C LEU A 72 32.77 -11.77 15.90
N PRO A 73 33.08 -12.87 16.61
CA PRO A 73 34.46 -13.31 16.74
C PRO A 73 35.04 -13.72 15.36
N PRO A 74 36.31 -13.38 15.07
CA PRO A 74 36.94 -13.61 13.76
C PRO A 74 37.01 -15.10 13.38
N ASP A 75 37.13 -15.99 14.37
CA ASP A 75 37.12 -17.45 14.20
C ASP A 75 35.80 -18.09 14.66
N GLY A 76 34.71 -17.32 14.67
CA GLY A 76 33.39 -17.79 15.08
C GLY A 76 32.76 -18.81 14.12
N ILE A 77 31.63 -19.40 14.56
CA ILE A 77 30.85 -20.37 13.78
C ILE A 77 30.56 -19.85 12.36
N LEU A 78 30.15 -18.59 12.23
CA LEU A 78 29.81 -18.01 10.93
C LEU A 78 31.04 -17.84 10.03
N ALA A 79 32.17 -17.38 10.57
CA ALA A 79 33.41 -17.21 9.81
C ALA A 79 33.93 -18.57 9.29
N GLN A 80 33.88 -19.60 10.13
CA GLN A 80 34.25 -20.97 9.73
C GLN A 80 33.32 -21.53 8.66
N ALA A 81 32.01 -21.29 8.79
CA ALA A 81 31.02 -21.72 7.79
C ALA A 81 31.23 -21.04 6.44
N LEU A 82 31.47 -19.73 6.43
CA LEU A 82 31.70 -18.95 5.22
C LEU A 82 33.03 -19.36 4.54
N LYS A 83 34.07 -19.62 5.32
CA LYS A 83 35.34 -20.18 4.83
C LYS A 83 35.13 -21.55 4.17
N HIS A 84 34.37 -22.45 4.81
CA HIS A 84 34.01 -23.75 4.23
C HIS A 84 33.17 -23.61 2.95
N ALA A 85 32.25 -22.65 2.91
CA ALA A 85 31.45 -22.31 1.74
C ALA A 85 32.21 -21.52 0.66
N LYS A 86 33.51 -21.24 0.85
CA LYS A 86 34.36 -20.44 -0.06
C LYS A 86 33.82 -19.03 -0.33
N THR A 87 33.12 -18.45 0.65
CA THR A 87 32.75 -17.03 0.63
C THR A 87 33.93 -16.24 1.17
N THR A 88 34.57 -15.44 0.32
CA THR A 88 35.86 -14.81 0.64
C THR A 88 35.79 -13.30 0.78
N CYS A 89 34.80 -12.64 0.18
CA CYS A 89 34.68 -11.19 0.19
C CYS A 89 33.22 -10.73 0.36
N PHE A 90 33.02 -9.42 0.50
CA PHE A 90 31.70 -8.80 0.58
C PHE A 90 30.81 -9.16 -0.63
N VAL A 91 31.37 -9.14 -1.85
CA VAL A 91 30.59 -9.47 -3.06
C VAL A 91 30.08 -10.92 -3.03
N ASP A 92 30.89 -11.87 -2.56
CA ASP A 92 30.47 -13.27 -2.40
C ASP A 92 29.33 -13.38 -1.39
N LEU A 93 29.44 -12.67 -0.26
CA LEU A 93 28.43 -12.64 0.79
C LEU A 93 27.09 -12.09 0.28
N MET A 94 27.12 -11.07 -0.57
CA MET A 94 25.92 -10.48 -1.17
C MET A 94 25.29 -11.37 -2.26
N ALA A 95 26.08 -12.24 -2.89
CA ALA A 95 25.59 -13.19 -3.88
C ALA A 95 24.92 -14.44 -3.26
N MET A 96 25.03 -14.64 -1.94
CA MET A 96 24.43 -15.79 -1.27
C MET A 96 22.90 -15.77 -1.34
N THR A 97 22.30 -16.91 -1.70
CA THR A 97 20.84 -17.09 -1.73
C THR A 97 20.32 -17.54 -0.37
N ASP A 98 19.01 -17.36 -0.12
CA ASP A 98 18.34 -17.86 1.09
C ASP A 98 18.61 -19.37 1.32
N VAL A 99 18.54 -20.17 0.25
CA VAL A 99 18.78 -21.62 0.31
C VAL A 99 20.23 -21.91 0.70
N ALA A 100 21.20 -21.19 0.12
CA ALA A 100 22.60 -21.36 0.46
C ALA A 100 22.86 -21.01 1.94
N ILE A 101 22.29 -19.89 2.41
CA ILE A 101 22.41 -19.43 3.80
C ILE A 101 21.82 -20.45 4.78
N ASP A 102 20.62 -20.98 4.48
CA ASP A 102 19.92 -21.93 5.36
C ASP A 102 20.61 -23.32 5.36
N SER A 103 21.47 -23.61 4.37
CA SER A 103 22.25 -24.85 4.25
C SER A 103 23.70 -24.76 4.74
N LEU A 104 24.11 -23.62 5.33
CA LEU A 104 25.48 -23.42 5.79
C LEU A 104 25.88 -24.42 6.88
N VAL A 105 27.10 -24.95 6.74
CA VAL A 105 27.71 -25.88 7.68
C VAL A 105 29.10 -25.42 8.09
N TYR A 106 29.52 -25.78 9.29
CA TYR A 106 30.85 -25.52 9.82
C TYR A 106 31.47 -26.80 10.41
N PRO A 107 32.81 -26.92 10.44
CA PRO A 107 33.48 -28.02 11.11
C PRO A 107 33.27 -27.87 12.63
N SER A 108 32.62 -28.82 13.27
CA SER A 108 32.48 -28.85 14.72
C SER A 108 33.55 -29.75 15.33
N SER A 109 34.47 -29.13 16.07
CA SER A 109 35.45 -29.88 16.86
C SER A 109 34.72 -30.66 17.95
N GLN A 110 34.89 -31.99 17.97
CA GLN A 110 34.33 -32.81 19.04
C GLN A 110 35.28 -32.81 20.25
N THR A 111 34.70 -32.92 21.45
CA THR A 111 35.48 -33.28 22.62
C THR A 111 36.09 -34.66 22.40
N PRO A 112 37.29 -34.94 22.94
CA PRO A 112 37.84 -36.29 22.91
C PRO A 112 36.80 -37.29 23.40
N ASN A 113 36.68 -38.43 22.71
CA ASN A 113 35.82 -39.50 23.19
C ASN A 113 36.31 -40.02 24.56
N ASP A 114 35.55 -40.90 25.22
CA ASP A 114 35.91 -41.43 26.54
C ASP A 114 37.27 -42.16 26.58
N GLU A 115 37.87 -42.42 25.42
CA GLU A 115 39.19 -43.02 25.21
C GLU A 115 40.31 -41.98 24.97
N GLY A 116 39.99 -40.68 24.96
CA GLY A 116 40.94 -39.58 24.74
C GLY A 116 41.31 -39.34 23.27
N ASN A 117 40.61 -39.97 22.32
CA ASN A 117 40.85 -39.81 20.89
C ASN A 117 40.03 -38.64 20.32
N PHE A 118 40.69 -37.78 19.55
CA PHE A 118 40.04 -36.76 18.74
C PHE A 118 39.47 -37.43 17.48
N GLN A 119 38.17 -37.27 17.22
CA GLN A 119 37.54 -37.69 15.96
C GLN A 119 37.66 -36.59 14.91
N ASP A 120 37.59 -36.99 13.64
CA ASP A 120 37.55 -36.06 12.51
C ASP A 120 36.40 -35.06 12.66
N ASP A 121 36.64 -33.82 12.24
CA ASP A 121 35.66 -32.74 12.34
C ASP A 121 34.35 -33.15 11.63
N GLN A 122 33.25 -33.16 12.38
CA GLN A 122 31.94 -33.41 11.81
C GLN A 122 31.31 -32.09 11.37
N LEU A 123 30.73 -32.07 10.17
CA LEU A 123 29.99 -30.91 9.69
C LEU A 123 28.68 -30.75 10.47
N ALA A 124 28.52 -29.61 11.13
CA ALA A 124 27.30 -29.21 11.82
C ALA A 124 26.61 -28.06 11.10
N LEU A 125 25.27 -28.00 11.15
CA LEU A 125 24.50 -26.89 10.61
C LEU A 125 24.72 -25.63 11.46
N VAL A 126 24.86 -24.49 10.80
CA VAL A 126 24.93 -23.19 11.49
C VAL A 126 23.56 -22.88 12.11
N PRO A 127 23.50 -22.44 13.40
CA PRO A 127 22.24 -22.04 14.02
C PRO A 127 21.52 -20.94 13.22
N LEU A 128 20.20 -21.04 13.10
CA LEU A 128 19.37 -20.09 12.34
C LEU A 128 19.55 -18.64 12.80
N SER A 129 19.72 -18.41 14.10
CA SER A 129 19.99 -17.09 14.67
C SER A 129 21.27 -16.46 14.09
N ILE A 130 22.29 -17.27 13.82
CA ILE A 130 23.56 -16.84 13.25
C ILE A 130 23.44 -16.66 11.73
N CYS A 131 22.81 -17.59 11.01
CA CYS A 131 22.54 -17.43 9.58
C CYS A 131 21.74 -16.16 9.25
N SER A 132 20.82 -15.77 10.15
CA SER A 132 20.01 -14.56 9.98
C SER A 132 20.85 -13.27 9.91
N LEU A 133 22.08 -13.26 10.43
CA LEU A 133 22.97 -12.10 10.39
C LEU A 133 23.46 -11.79 8.97
N ILE A 134 23.60 -12.79 8.10
CA ILE A 134 23.87 -12.55 6.67
C ILE A 134 22.70 -11.77 6.05
N LYS A 135 21.46 -12.16 6.39
CA LYS A 135 20.24 -11.50 5.91
C LYS A 135 20.12 -10.06 6.45
N VAL A 136 20.68 -9.77 7.63
CA VAL A 136 20.78 -8.38 8.15
C VAL A 136 21.61 -7.51 7.19
N ILE A 137 22.79 -7.98 6.76
CA ILE A 137 23.66 -7.20 5.86
C ILE A 137 23.05 -7.05 4.47
N GLN A 138 22.52 -8.14 3.89
CA GLN A 138 21.83 -8.07 2.60
C GLN A 138 20.65 -7.10 2.65
N GLY A 139 19.90 -7.09 3.75
CA GLY A 139 18.80 -6.18 3.99
C GLY A 139 19.25 -4.73 4.16
N TYR A 140 20.36 -4.50 4.85
CA TYR A 140 20.92 -3.16 5.02
C TYR A 140 21.35 -2.55 3.68
N VAL A 141 21.99 -3.32 2.80
CA VAL A 141 22.34 -2.89 1.43
C VAL A 141 21.09 -2.51 0.63
N TYR A 142 20.03 -3.31 0.74
CA TYR A 142 18.74 -3.01 0.12
C TYR A 142 18.14 -1.71 0.67
N TYR A 143 18.13 -1.55 2.00
CA TYR A 143 17.63 -0.37 2.70
C TYR A 143 18.36 0.92 2.27
N ARG A 144 19.69 0.89 2.22
CA ARG A 144 20.52 2.00 1.75
C ARG A 144 20.18 2.45 0.33
N LYS A 145 20.00 1.50 -0.59
CA LYS A 145 19.61 1.79 -1.98
C LYS A 145 18.19 2.34 -2.11
N HIS A 146 17.22 1.70 -1.46
CA HIS A 146 15.80 1.94 -1.73
C HIS A 146 15.14 2.97 -0.82
N VAL A 147 15.65 3.17 0.39
CA VAL A 147 15.09 4.11 1.37
C VAL A 147 15.92 5.39 1.42
N HIS A 148 17.24 5.27 1.46
CA HIS A 148 18.15 6.43 1.57
C HIS A 148 18.66 6.95 0.23
N ASN A 149 18.38 6.24 -0.86
CA ASN A 149 18.90 6.56 -2.20
C ASN A 149 20.43 6.73 -2.21
N ASP A 150 21.12 5.94 -1.38
CA ASP A 150 22.56 5.97 -1.18
C ASP A 150 23.12 4.54 -1.20
N PRO A 151 23.33 3.97 -2.41
CA PRO A 151 23.60 2.55 -2.59
C PRO A 151 24.99 2.14 -2.09
N VAL A 152 25.03 1.03 -1.35
CA VAL A 152 26.27 0.31 -1.05
C VAL A 152 26.71 -0.49 -2.27
N ASN A 153 27.99 -0.42 -2.59
CA ASN A 153 28.65 -1.05 -3.72
C ASN A 153 30.06 -1.54 -3.30
N PRO A 154 30.78 -2.28 -4.16
CA PRO A 154 32.10 -2.80 -3.80
C PRO A 154 33.16 -1.73 -3.50
N ASP A 155 32.98 -0.48 -3.93
CA ASP A 155 33.93 0.60 -3.69
C ASP A 155 33.73 1.25 -2.30
N ASN A 156 32.52 1.23 -1.74
CA ASN A 156 32.16 1.88 -0.47
C ASN A 156 31.69 0.93 0.63
N CYS A 157 31.80 -0.39 0.45
CA CYS A 157 31.33 -1.36 1.45
C CYS A 157 32.09 -1.29 2.79
N MET A 158 33.28 -0.71 2.81
CA MET A 158 34.07 -0.48 4.02
C MET A 158 33.54 0.69 4.87
N ASP A 159 32.68 1.54 4.31
CA ASP A 159 32.08 2.67 5.03
C ASP A 159 30.86 2.26 5.86
N ILE A 160 30.49 0.97 5.83
CA ILE A 160 29.38 0.45 6.64
C ILE A 160 29.83 0.42 8.09
N ASP A 161 29.12 1.13 8.96
CA ASP A 161 29.40 1.15 10.39
C ASP A 161 28.41 0.29 11.20
N TYR A 162 28.89 -0.18 12.35
CA TYR A 162 28.12 -0.94 13.33
C TYR A 162 26.80 -0.26 13.72
N GLY A 163 26.84 1.05 14.01
CA GLY A 163 25.70 1.80 14.51
C GLY A 163 24.56 1.88 13.50
N SER A 164 24.88 2.12 12.23
CA SER A 164 23.90 2.14 11.13
C SER A 164 23.23 0.79 10.92
N VAL A 165 23.99 -0.31 10.97
CA VAL A 165 23.43 -1.66 10.81
C VAL A 165 22.60 -2.05 12.02
N LEU A 166 23.04 -1.72 13.24
CA LEU A 166 22.26 -1.94 14.45
C LEU A 166 20.94 -1.14 14.45
N GLY A 167 21.00 0.13 14.04
CA GLY A 167 19.83 0.99 13.87
C GLY A 167 18.83 0.41 12.86
N TYR A 168 19.31 -0.06 11.71
CA TYR A 168 18.48 -0.77 10.73
C TYR A 168 17.88 -2.06 11.31
N ARG A 169 18.67 -2.88 12.01
CA ARG A 169 18.19 -4.14 12.61
C ARG A 169 17.10 -3.93 13.65
N ALA A 170 17.12 -2.81 14.37
CA ALA A 170 16.10 -2.41 15.33
C ALA A 170 14.88 -1.71 14.68
N SER A 171 14.93 -1.42 13.38
CA SER A 171 13.87 -0.70 12.64
C SER A 171 12.77 -1.62 12.10
N GLY A 172 11.62 -1.05 11.71
CA GLY A 172 10.53 -1.80 11.07
C GLY A 172 10.86 -2.26 9.65
N GLU A 173 11.88 -1.68 9.04
CA GLU A 173 12.37 -1.97 7.71
C GLU A 173 13.11 -3.32 7.67
N PHE A 174 13.77 -3.71 8.76
CA PHE A 174 14.35 -5.06 8.86
C PHE A 174 13.27 -6.16 8.86
N LEU A 175 12.15 -5.93 9.55
CA LEU A 175 10.99 -6.85 9.51
C LEU A 175 10.41 -6.97 8.10
N THR A 176 10.42 -5.86 7.36
CA THR A 176 9.93 -5.77 5.98
C THR A 176 10.79 -6.59 5.01
N PHE A 177 12.11 -6.47 5.13
CA PHE A 177 13.05 -7.22 4.32
C PHE A 177 13.02 -8.72 4.65
N GLY A 178 13.08 -9.07 5.93
CA GLY A 178 13.17 -10.46 6.39
C GLY A 178 11.94 -11.31 6.09
N ASN A 179 10.73 -10.74 6.15
CA ASN A 179 9.49 -11.49 5.94
C ASN A 179 8.94 -11.40 4.51
N ARG A 180 9.65 -10.74 3.57
CA ARG A 180 9.16 -10.38 2.22
C ARG A 180 7.74 -9.80 2.22
N THR A 181 7.34 -9.24 3.35
CA THR A 181 6.03 -8.64 3.58
C THR A 181 6.34 -7.30 4.16
N ILE A 182 6.14 -6.26 3.37
CA ILE A 182 6.01 -4.91 3.88
C ILE A 182 4.86 -5.00 4.89
N PRO A 183 5.09 -4.80 6.21
CA PRO A 183 4.00 -4.52 7.12
C PRO A 183 3.40 -3.26 6.52
N GLN A 184 2.29 -3.42 5.81
CA GLN A 184 1.57 -2.27 5.37
C GLN A 184 1.28 -1.50 6.67
N PRO A 185 1.55 -0.18 6.73
CA PRO A 185 0.93 0.60 7.78
C PRO A 185 -0.53 0.16 7.82
N ILE A 186 -1.15 0.15 9.01
CA ILE A 186 -2.60 0.12 9.06
C ILE A 186 -3.04 1.44 8.44
N ILE A 187 -2.97 1.51 7.11
CA ILE A 187 -3.86 2.26 6.27
C ILE A 187 -5.16 1.59 6.66
N GLN A 188 -5.82 2.17 7.65
CA GLN A 188 -7.26 2.19 7.64
C GLN A 188 -7.57 2.72 6.26
N LYS A 189 -7.69 1.83 5.26
CA LYS A 189 -8.46 2.14 4.08
C LYS A 189 -9.75 2.63 4.74
N PRO A 190 -10.14 3.90 4.61
CA PRO A 190 -11.53 4.19 4.85
C PRO A 190 -12.20 3.22 3.89
N SER A 191 -12.76 2.16 4.44
CA SER A 191 -13.80 1.41 3.80
C SER A 191 -14.82 2.52 3.56
N ARG A 192 -14.71 3.19 2.41
CA ARG A 192 -15.60 4.25 1.96
C ARG A 192 -16.89 3.53 1.55
N ARG A 193 -17.43 2.77 2.50
CA ARG A 193 -18.77 2.26 2.45
C ARG A 193 -19.60 3.51 2.42
N THR A 194 -20.34 3.64 1.34
CA THR A 194 -21.31 4.72 1.25
C THR A 194 -22.33 4.50 2.35
N PRO A 195 -23.01 5.56 2.83
CA PRO A 195 -24.15 5.40 3.73
C PRO A 195 -25.18 4.38 3.22
N ALA A 196 -25.32 4.25 1.90
CA ALA A 196 -26.19 3.29 1.25
C ALA A 196 -25.73 1.83 1.43
N ASP A 197 -24.41 1.56 1.41
CA ASP A 197 -23.86 0.22 1.67
C ASP A 197 -23.99 -0.20 3.13
N GLU A 198 -23.92 0.76 4.05
CA GLU A 198 -24.19 0.53 5.47
C GLU A 198 -25.67 0.23 5.71
N PHE A 199 -26.56 0.95 5.02
CA PHE A 199 -28.00 0.70 5.04
C PHE A 199 -28.36 -0.70 4.53
N ASP A 200 -27.84 -1.12 3.38
CA ASP A 200 -28.12 -2.47 2.85
C ASP A 200 -27.68 -3.59 3.80
N ARG A 201 -26.64 -3.32 4.60
CA ARG A 201 -26.16 -4.27 5.61
C ARG A 201 -27.05 -4.29 6.85
N SER A 202 -27.57 -3.16 7.29
CA SER A 202 -28.46 -3.11 8.45
C SER A 202 -29.77 -3.86 8.17
N ILE A 203 -30.35 -3.68 6.98
CA ILE A 203 -31.62 -4.35 6.61
C ILE A 203 -31.47 -5.86 6.38
N ARG A 204 -30.29 -6.33 5.93
CA ARG A 204 -30.06 -7.78 5.72
C ARG A 204 -29.93 -8.58 7.02
N ARG A 205 -29.56 -7.93 8.13
CA ARG A 205 -29.27 -8.60 9.40
C ARG A 205 -30.51 -8.94 10.20
N GLU A 206 -31.58 -8.19 10.04
CA GLU A 206 -32.75 -8.29 10.89
C GLU A 206 -33.98 -8.84 10.13
N PRO A 207 -34.47 -10.03 10.47
CA PRO A 207 -35.79 -10.48 10.01
C PRO A 207 -36.88 -9.71 10.78
N SER A 208 -37.15 -8.47 10.38
CA SER A 208 -38.14 -7.61 11.05
C SER A 208 -39.58 -7.97 10.67
N SER A 209 -40.39 -8.35 11.67
CA SER A 209 -41.84 -8.40 11.53
C SER A 209 -42.40 -6.98 11.54
N SER A 210 -42.74 -6.45 10.36
CA SER A 210 -43.34 -5.13 10.25
C SER A 210 -44.81 -5.16 10.68
N PRO A 211 -45.32 -4.13 11.38
CA PRO A 211 -46.73 -4.08 11.79
C PRO A 211 -47.64 -4.06 10.56
N THR A 212 -48.79 -4.70 10.62
CA THR A 212 -49.77 -4.68 9.52
C THR A 212 -50.80 -3.57 9.74
N PHE A 213 -51.25 -2.96 8.65
CA PHE A 213 -52.28 -1.93 8.63
C PHE A 213 -53.48 -2.45 7.84
N SER A 214 -54.42 -3.11 8.54
CA SER A 214 -55.61 -3.71 7.93
C SER A 214 -56.90 -2.95 8.23
N ASN A 215 -56.90 -2.06 9.22
CA ASN A 215 -58.07 -1.28 9.61
C ASN A 215 -57.71 0.19 9.85
N ASP A 216 -58.46 1.09 9.24
CA ASP A 216 -58.31 2.55 9.37
C ASP A 216 -58.24 3.02 10.83
N LYS A 217 -58.98 2.38 11.75
CA LYS A 217 -58.97 2.72 13.19
C LYS A 217 -57.62 2.46 13.88
N GLN A 218 -56.76 1.65 13.27
CA GLN A 218 -55.44 1.32 13.81
C GLN A 218 -54.35 2.30 13.35
N TRP A 219 -54.70 3.36 12.61
CA TRP A 219 -53.74 4.30 12.03
C TRP A 219 -52.74 4.85 13.06
N GLU A 220 -53.22 5.36 14.19
CA GLU A 220 -52.35 5.94 15.21
C GLU A 220 -51.33 4.92 15.76
N ASN A 221 -51.78 3.69 16.01
CA ASN A 221 -50.90 2.64 16.49
C ASN A 221 -49.92 2.19 15.40
N TYR A 222 -50.38 2.01 14.16
CA TYR A 222 -49.53 1.66 13.03
C TYR A 222 -48.48 2.73 12.77
N ASN A 223 -48.88 3.99 12.67
CA ASN A 223 -48.01 5.13 12.40
C ASN A 223 -46.93 5.29 13.48
N ARG A 224 -47.30 5.14 14.76
CA ARG A 224 -46.32 5.17 15.86
C ARG A 224 -45.31 4.02 15.77
N ASN A 225 -45.76 2.79 15.51
CA ASN A 225 -44.86 1.64 15.37
C ASN A 225 -43.98 1.78 14.13
N LEU A 226 -44.52 2.29 13.02
CA LEU A 226 -43.78 2.55 11.80
C LEU A 226 -42.69 3.61 12.04
N ALA A 227 -43.01 4.71 12.71
CA ALA A 227 -42.03 5.74 13.06
C ALA A 227 -40.90 5.18 13.94
N ALA A 228 -41.21 4.29 14.88
CA ALA A 228 -40.20 3.61 15.69
C ALA A 228 -39.27 2.73 14.84
N ILE A 229 -39.83 1.93 13.93
CA ILE A 229 -39.05 1.12 12.97
C ILE A 229 -38.18 2.01 12.09
N CYS A 230 -38.74 3.09 11.54
CA CYS A 230 -37.98 4.02 10.70
C CYS A 230 -36.84 4.70 11.48
N CYS A 231 -37.02 4.93 12.78
CA CYS A 231 -35.93 5.40 13.64
C CYS A 231 -34.80 4.37 13.77
N THR A 232 -35.14 3.11 14.01
CA THR A 232 -34.16 2.02 14.18
C THR A 232 -33.35 1.77 12.90
N TYR A 233 -34.00 1.79 11.74
CA TYR A 233 -33.35 1.49 10.45
C TYR A 233 -32.87 2.73 9.68
N GLY A 234 -33.03 3.93 10.23
CA GLY A 234 -32.61 5.18 9.58
C GLY A 234 -33.49 5.65 8.40
N LEU A 235 -34.74 5.21 8.32
CA LEU A 235 -35.70 5.52 7.24
C LEU A 235 -36.50 6.80 7.45
N GLN A 236 -36.12 7.63 8.43
CA GLN A 236 -36.83 8.86 8.83
C GLN A 236 -37.08 9.82 7.64
N ASN A 237 -36.15 9.85 6.70
CA ASN A 237 -36.22 10.66 5.48
C ASN A 237 -37.42 10.31 4.60
N VAL A 238 -37.83 9.04 4.59
CA VAL A 238 -39.00 8.57 3.83
C VAL A 238 -40.30 9.06 4.49
N LEU A 239 -40.34 9.16 5.82
CA LEU A 239 -41.50 9.69 6.54
C LEU A 239 -41.62 11.22 6.42
N ASN A 240 -40.52 11.91 6.15
CA ASN A 240 -40.51 13.36 5.96
C ASN A 240 -40.83 13.74 4.51
N HIS A 241 -42.08 14.13 4.24
CA HIS A 241 -42.51 14.55 2.90
C HIS A 241 -41.76 15.76 2.30
N LYS A 242 -40.98 16.51 3.10
CA LYS A 242 -40.18 17.66 2.66
C LYS A 242 -38.72 17.30 2.40
N TYR A 243 -38.27 16.11 2.76
CA TYR A 243 -36.88 15.70 2.56
C TYR A 243 -36.55 15.59 1.08
N ARG A 244 -35.42 16.19 0.67
CA ARG A 244 -34.90 16.18 -0.71
C ARG A 244 -33.39 15.96 -0.66
N PRO A 245 -32.88 14.80 -1.10
CA PRO A 245 -31.44 14.53 -1.07
C PRO A 245 -30.69 15.48 -2.01
N GLN A 246 -29.57 16.04 -1.53
CA GLN A 246 -28.79 17.03 -2.27
C GLN A 246 -27.53 16.42 -2.88
N THR A 247 -26.80 15.66 -2.07
CA THR A 247 -25.52 15.04 -2.48
C THR A 247 -25.73 13.73 -3.24
N VAL A 248 -24.69 13.25 -3.94
CA VAL A 248 -24.75 11.96 -4.65
C VAL A 248 -24.98 10.81 -3.67
N ASP A 249 -24.27 10.82 -2.53
CA ASP A 249 -24.39 9.78 -1.50
C ASP A 249 -25.77 9.79 -0.82
N GLU A 250 -26.34 10.98 -0.58
CA GLU A 250 -27.71 11.11 -0.05
C GLU A 250 -28.77 10.62 -1.03
N LYS A 251 -28.57 10.83 -2.34
CA LYS A 251 -29.49 10.34 -3.37
C LYS A 251 -29.48 8.82 -3.43
N ASP A 252 -28.29 8.22 -3.49
CA ASP A 252 -28.16 6.75 -3.51
C ASP A 252 -28.74 6.12 -2.23
N LEU A 253 -28.43 6.69 -1.05
CA LEU A 253 -29.02 6.25 0.19
C LEU A 253 -30.54 6.36 0.17
N PHE A 254 -31.09 7.50 -0.25
CA PHE A 254 -32.52 7.73 -0.25
C PHE A 254 -33.25 6.81 -1.23
N ASP A 255 -32.65 6.50 -2.38
CA ASP A 255 -33.21 5.55 -3.35
C ASP A 255 -33.29 4.13 -2.75
N ARG A 256 -32.26 3.67 -2.02
CA ARG A 256 -32.31 2.39 -1.30
C ARG A 256 -33.35 2.40 -0.17
N GLN A 257 -33.47 3.50 0.56
CA GLN A 257 -34.49 3.67 1.62
C GLN A 257 -35.92 3.63 1.05
N GLN A 258 -36.15 4.28 -0.10
CA GLN A 258 -37.44 4.28 -0.79
C GLN A 258 -37.82 2.87 -1.26
N ALA A 259 -36.89 2.16 -1.91
CA ALA A 259 -37.12 0.79 -2.39
C ALA A 259 -37.46 -0.17 -1.24
N PHE A 260 -36.70 -0.13 -0.14
CA PHE A 260 -36.96 -0.95 1.04
C PHE A 260 -38.32 -0.62 1.67
N MET A 261 -38.62 0.67 1.87
CA MET A 261 -39.87 1.07 2.49
C MET A 261 -41.09 0.76 1.61
N TYR A 262 -40.95 0.85 0.29
CA TYR A 262 -41.98 0.40 -0.65
C TYR A 262 -42.26 -1.10 -0.50
N GLN A 263 -41.22 -1.94 -0.42
CA GLN A 263 -41.38 -3.38 -0.17
C GLN A 263 -42.07 -3.65 1.18
N VAL A 264 -41.77 -2.87 2.22
CA VAL A 264 -42.49 -2.97 3.50
C VAL A 264 -43.97 -2.61 3.29
N PHE A 265 -44.28 -1.56 2.54
CA PHE A 265 -45.66 -1.15 2.28
C PHE A 265 -46.47 -2.16 1.47
N THR A 266 -45.88 -2.87 0.50
CA THR A 266 -46.59 -3.90 -0.27
C THR A 266 -47.09 -5.05 0.60
N THR A 267 -46.39 -5.34 1.70
CA THR A 267 -46.75 -6.43 2.62
C THR A 267 -47.55 -5.98 3.83
N THR A 268 -47.38 -4.73 4.27
CA THR A 268 -48.00 -4.21 5.50
C THR A 268 -49.29 -3.44 5.27
N LEU A 269 -49.48 -2.77 4.13
CA LEU A 269 -50.68 -1.97 3.86
C LEU A 269 -51.80 -2.86 3.29
N LEU A 270 -52.71 -3.26 4.16
CA LEU A 270 -53.79 -4.20 3.82
C LEU A 270 -55.16 -3.51 3.61
N THR A 271 -55.30 -2.24 3.97
CA THR A 271 -56.50 -1.45 3.67
C THR A 271 -56.66 -1.18 2.17
N ASN A 272 -57.90 -0.98 1.70
CA ASN A 272 -58.16 -0.70 0.27
C ASN A 272 -57.42 0.56 -0.20
N LYS A 273 -57.42 1.63 0.59
CA LYS A 273 -56.68 2.87 0.26
C LYS A 273 -55.17 2.65 0.29
N GLY A 274 -54.66 1.91 1.28
CA GLY A 274 -53.24 1.58 1.37
C GLY A 274 -52.74 0.82 0.13
N LYS A 275 -53.48 -0.21 -0.29
CA LYS A 275 -53.19 -0.97 -1.52
C LYS A 275 -53.27 -0.11 -2.77
N GLN A 276 -54.26 0.77 -2.85
CA GLN A 276 -54.39 1.70 -3.97
C GLN A 276 -53.17 2.61 -4.08
N PHE A 277 -52.72 3.23 -2.98
CA PHE A 277 -51.54 4.10 -2.97
C PHE A 277 -50.26 3.36 -3.37
N VAL A 278 -50.08 2.11 -2.92
CA VAL A 278 -48.94 1.28 -3.36
C VAL A 278 -49.00 1.06 -4.88
N HIS A 279 -50.17 0.72 -5.42
CA HIS A 279 -50.35 0.49 -6.85
C HIS A 279 -50.09 1.75 -7.69
N GLU A 280 -50.51 2.93 -7.22
CA GLU A 280 -50.26 4.22 -7.90
C GLU A 280 -48.77 4.52 -8.09
N HIS A 281 -47.91 4.09 -7.14
CA HIS A 281 -46.48 4.37 -7.16
C HIS A 281 -45.61 3.19 -7.58
N GLN A 282 -46.20 2.12 -8.12
CA GLN A 282 -45.46 0.89 -8.50
C GLN A 282 -44.34 1.10 -9.54
N ALA A 283 -44.46 2.14 -10.38
CA ALA A 283 -43.44 2.45 -11.38
C ALA A 283 -42.26 3.25 -10.82
N THR A 284 -42.47 3.98 -9.72
CA THR A 284 -41.47 4.91 -9.15
C THR A 284 -40.91 4.45 -7.82
N PHE A 285 -41.56 3.47 -7.16
CA PHE A 285 -41.22 3.00 -5.83
C PHE A 285 -41.19 4.14 -4.77
N ASP A 286 -41.95 5.21 -5.00
CA ASP A 286 -41.91 6.42 -4.18
C ASP A 286 -42.66 6.25 -2.86
N ALA A 287 -42.00 5.61 -1.89
CA ALA A 287 -42.54 5.35 -0.56
C ALA A 287 -42.87 6.64 0.22
N GLN A 288 -42.11 7.71 0.03
CA GLN A 288 -42.35 9.01 0.66
C GLN A 288 -43.71 9.59 0.23
N LYS A 289 -44.08 9.47 -1.06
CA LYS A 289 -45.42 9.87 -1.53
C LYS A 289 -46.53 9.00 -0.96
N ILE A 290 -46.33 7.68 -0.90
CA ILE A 290 -47.29 6.76 -0.28
C ILE A 290 -47.55 7.16 1.18
N TYR A 291 -46.49 7.36 1.97
CA TYR A 291 -46.62 7.76 3.36
C TYR A 291 -47.35 9.11 3.53
N ASN A 292 -47.03 10.10 2.69
CA ASN A 292 -47.72 11.39 2.69
C ASN A 292 -49.22 11.26 2.38
N GLN A 293 -49.59 10.42 1.41
CA GLN A 293 -51.00 10.13 1.08
C GLN A 293 -51.72 9.45 2.25
N LEU A 294 -51.09 8.46 2.90
CA LEU A 294 -51.61 7.81 4.10
C LEU A 294 -51.83 8.81 5.24
N ALA A 295 -50.81 9.61 5.56
CA ALA A 295 -50.88 10.61 6.62
C ALA A 295 -52.01 11.62 6.37
N LYS A 296 -52.18 12.09 5.13
CA LYS A 296 -53.31 12.97 4.75
C LYS A 296 -54.67 12.29 4.88
N ALA A 297 -54.76 11.02 4.50
CA ALA A 297 -56.02 10.28 4.51
C ALA A 297 -56.50 9.93 5.93
N TYR A 298 -55.57 9.71 6.87
CA TYR A 298 -55.88 9.10 8.16
C TYR A 298 -55.59 9.99 9.38
N THR A 299 -54.69 10.96 9.30
CA THR A 299 -54.37 11.87 10.43
C THR A 299 -55.41 13.00 10.58
N LYS A 300 -56.23 13.25 9.55
CA LYS A 300 -57.28 14.31 9.56
C LYS A 300 -58.69 13.80 9.87
N ARG A 301 -58.84 12.61 10.43
CA ARG A 301 -60.13 12.05 10.84
C ARG A 301 -60.19 11.86 12.37
N SER A 302 -60.03 12.96 13.10
CA SER A 302 -60.57 13.13 14.45
C SER A 302 -61.66 14.19 14.45
#